data_AF-T1AE03-F1
#
_entry.id   AF-T1AE03-F1
#
_cell.length_a   1.000
_cell.length_b   1.000
_cell.length_c   1.000
_cell.angle_alpha   90.00
_cell.angle_beta   90.00
_cell.angle_gamma   90.00
#
_symmetry.space_group_name_H-M   'P 1'
#
loop_
_entity.id
_entity.type
_entity.pdbx_description
1 polymer ?
#
loop_
_entity_poly.entity_id
_entity_poly.type
_entity_poly.pdbx_seq_one_letter_code
_entity_poly.pdbx_strand_id
1 'polypeptide(L)'
;TDTFLKELQQELIDETYKVSDVKRVFIPKPDGKERPLGIPTVRDRIVQQAVKSIIEPVFEADFQESSYAYRPNRSAKRASEEIMKYLNYGCTNVIDIDIKGFFDHINHEKMMLFVAKR
;
A
#
# COMPACT_ATOMS: atom_id res chain seq x y z
N THR A 1 1.69 8.32 27.04
CA THR A 1 1.17 7.82 25.75
C THR A 1 -0.17 8.43 25.44
N ASP A 2 -1.11 8.47 26.40
CA ASP A 2 -2.43 9.07 26.21
C ASP A 2 -2.43 10.54 25.78
N THR A 3 -1.57 11.39 26.35
CA THR A 3 -1.51 12.82 25.99
C THR A 3 -1.17 13.02 24.51
N PHE A 4 -0.15 12.31 24.01
CA PHE A 4 0.28 12.39 22.62
C PHE A 4 -0.83 12.01 21.63
N LEU A 5 -1.55 10.93 21.89
CA LEU A 5 -2.64 10.48 21.01
C LEU A 5 -3.82 11.46 21.04
N LYS A 6 -4.13 12.04 22.20
CA LYS A 6 -5.18 13.06 22.34
C LYS A 6 -4.84 14.34 21.58
N GLU A 7 -3.60 14.81 21.66
CA GLU A 7 -3.13 15.97 20.90
C GLU A 7 -3.21 15.72 19.39
N LEU A 8 -2.69 14.58 18.93
CA LEU A 8 -2.75 14.19 17.53
C LEU A 8 -4.20 14.06 17.03
N GLN A 9 -5.09 13.49 17.85
CA GLN A 9 -6.51 13.40 17.54
C GLN A 9 -7.13 14.79 17.40
N GLN A 10 -6.84 15.70 18.33
CA GLN A 10 -7.36 17.07 18.29
C GLN A 10 -6.88 17.81 17.03
N GLU A 11 -5.61 17.69 16.67
CA GLU A 11 -5.08 18.29 15.44
C GLU A 11 -5.75 17.77 14.17
N LEU A 12 -6.13 16.48 14.14
CA LEU A 12 -6.85 15.89 13.01
C LEU A 12 -8.30 16.41 12.94
N ILE A 13 -8.97 16.55 14.09
CA ILE A 13 -10.33 17.10 14.18
C ILE A 13 -10.35 18.56 13.75
N ASP A 14 -9.36 19.34 14.20
CA ASP A 14 -9.24 20.76 13.89
C ASP A 14 -8.64 21.02 12.50
N GLU A 15 -8.36 19.97 11.73
CA GLU A 15 -7.72 20.03 10.39
C GLU A 15 -6.38 20.78 10.37
N THR A 16 -5.67 20.79 11.49
CA THR A 16 -4.37 21.47 11.66
C THR A 16 -3.16 20.53 11.50
N TYR A 17 -3.39 19.22 11.47
CA TYR A 17 -2.36 18.21 11.27
C TYR A 17 -1.55 18.47 9.98
N LYS A 18 -0.23 18.49 10.11
CA LYS A 18 0.71 18.57 8.98
C LYS A 18 1.61 17.35 8.95
N VAL A 19 1.72 16.73 7.77
CA VAL A 19 2.63 15.62 7.52
C VAL A 19 4.09 16.07 7.71
N SER A 20 4.91 15.23 8.34
CA SER A 20 6.34 15.50 8.48
C SER A 20 7.13 15.02 7.27
N ASP A 21 8.33 15.57 7.08
CA ASP A 21 9.23 15.12 6.03
C ASP A 21 9.59 13.64 6.20
N VAL A 22 9.55 12.91 5.09
CA VAL A 22 9.84 11.48 5.05
C VAL A 22 11.36 11.27 4.99
N LYS A 23 11.91 10.47 5.90
CA LYS A 23 13.35 10.15 5.92
C LYS A 23 13.69 9.23 4.75
N ARG A 24 14.61 9.66 3.88
CA ARG A 24 15.15 8.83 2.80
C ARG A 24 16.24 7.91 3.34
N VAL A 25 16.13 6.61 3.07
CA VAL A 25 17.14 5.60 3.41
C VAL A 25 17.39 4.72 2.20
N PHE A 26 18.65 4.44 1.88
CA PHE A 26 19.02 3.57 0.78
C PHE A 26 19.41 2.19 1.31
N ILE A 27 18.78 1.14 0.77
CA ILE A 27 19.09 -0.25 1.10
C ILE A 27 19.78 -0.89 -0.11
N PRO A 28 20.94 -1.54 0.07
CA PRO A 28 21.63 -2.21 -1.02
C PRO A 28 20.81 -3.40 -1.52
N LYS A 29 20.76 -3.59 -2.83
CA LYS A 29 20.26 -4.80 -3.47
C LYS A 29 21.42 -5.75 -3.84
N PRO A 30 21.14 -7.05 -4.06
CA PRO A 30 22.14 -7.99 -4.56
C PRO A 30 22.74 -7.62 -5.92
N ASP A 31 22.03 -6.85 -6.74
CA ASP A 31 22.45 -6.41 -8.09
C ASP A 31 23.32 -5.13 -8.08
N GLY A 32 23.71 -4.64 -6.89
CA GLY A 32 24.53 -3.44 -6.73
C GLY A 32 23.76 -2.12 -6.87
N LYS A 33 22.45 -2.17 -7.16
CA LYS A 33 21.59 -0.98 -7.14
C LYS A 33 21.11 -0.71 -5.71
N GLU A 34 20.64 0.51 -5.45
CA GLU A 34 20.00 0.85 -4.18
C GLU A 34 18.47 0.85 -4.32
N ARG A 35 17.77 0.31 -3.32
CA ARG A 35 16.34 0.53 -3.13
C ARG A 35 16.17 1.71 -2.19
N PRO A 36 15.64 2.84 -2.66
CA PRO A 36 15.34 3.91 -1.75
C PRO A 36 14.03 3.62 -0.99
N LEU A 37 14.04 3.86 0.31
CA LEU A 37 12.89 3.82 1.20
C LEU A 37 12.56 5.23 1.67
N GLY A 38 11.27 5.54 1.72
CA GLY A 38 10.75 6.66 2.49
C GLY A 38 10.22 6.15 3.82
N ILE A 39 10.81 6.59 4.94
CA ILE A 39 10.38 6.22 6.29
C ILE A 39 9.65 7.42 6.92
N PRO A 40 8.31 7.37 7.06
CA PRO A 40 7.55 8.41 7.74
C PRO A 40 7.85 8.44 9.24
N THR A 41 7.51 9.52 9.93
CA THR A 41 7.66 9.59 11.40
C THR A 41 6.71 8.59 12.09
N VAL A 42 6.96 8.28 13.36
CA VAL A 42 6.03 7.44 14.15
C VAL A 42 4.63 8.07 14.18
N ARG A 43 4.56 9.39 14.34
CA ARG A 43 3.33 10.19 14.31
C ARG A 43 2.55 9.95 13.01
N ASP A 44 3.21 10.11 11.87
CA ASP A 44 2.55 9.95 10.56
C ASP A 44 2.16 8.50 10.29
N ARG A 45 2.97 7.52 10.71
CA ARG A 45 2.61 6.10 10.59
C ARG A 45 1.36 5.75 11.40
N ILE A 46 1.17 6.38 12.57
CA ILE A 46 -0.06 6.19 13.37
C ILE A 46 -1.27 6.71 12.60
N VAL A 47 -1.19 7.93 12.04
CA VAL A 47 -2.28 8.51 11.22
C VAL A 47 -2.56 7.64 9.99
N GLN A 48 -1.53 7.28 9.22
CA GLN A 48 -1.66 6.42 8.03
C GLN A 48 -2.28 5.07 8.37
N GLN A 49 -1.90 4.45 9.48
CA GLN A 49 -2.46 3.19 9.92
C GLN A 49 -3.92 3.34 10.40
N ALA A 50 -4.26 4.44 11.07
CA ALA A 50 -5.64 4.73 11.47
C ALA A 50 -6.55 4.89 10.23
N VAL A 51 -6.11 5.66 9.23
CA VAL A 51 -6.81 5.82 7.95
C VAL A 51 -6.95 4.46 7.26
N LYS A 52 -5.86 3.68 7.15
CA LYS A 52 -5.88 2.34 6.56
C LYS A 52 -6.95 1.45 7.21
N SER A 53 -7.01 1.42 8.54
CA SER A 53 -7.98 0.58 9.25
C SER A 53 -9.44 0.93 8.96
N ILE A 54 -9.72 2.19 8.60
CA ILE A 54 -11.07 2.65 8.25
C ILE A 54 -11.40 2.34 6.79
N ILE A 55 -10.47 2.61 5.87
CA ILE A 55 -10.75 2.47 4.43
C ILE A 55 -10.58 1.02 3.94
N GLU A 56 -9.69 0.22 4.54
CA GLU A 56 -9.38 -1.14 4.10
C GLU A 56 -10.63 -2.03 3.96
N PRO A 57 -11.58 -2.08 4.91
CA PRO A 57 -12.80 -2.88 4.75
C PRO A 57 -13.67 -2.46 3.57
N VAL A 58 -13.72 -1.16 3.25
CA VAL A 58 -14.51 -0.62 2.13
C VAL A 58 -13.93 -1.11 0.80
N PHE A 59 -12.61 -0.97 0.63
CA PHE A 59 -11.93 -1.42 -0.59
C PHE A 59 -11.84 -2.94 -0.70
N GLU A 60 -11.68 -3.66 0.41
CA GLU A 60 -11.65 -5.12 0.43
C GLU A 60 -12.93 -5.76 -0.11
N ALA A 61 -14.09 -5.12 0.10
CA ALA A 61 -15.36 -5.59 -0.44
C ALA A 61 -15.41 -5.58 -1.98
N ASP A 62 -14.62 -4.73 -2.63
CA ASP A 62 -14.59 -4.56 -4.09
C ASP A 62 -13.39 -5.23 -4.77
N PHE A 63 -12.34 -5.56 -4.02
CA PHE A 63 -11.11 -6.10 -4.62
C PHE A 63 -11.35 -7.47 -5.25
N GLN A 64 -10.82 -7.62 -6.47
CA GLN A 64 -10.88 -8.87 -7.23
C GLN A 64 -10.20 -10.01 -6.47
N GLU A 65 -10.77 -11.23 -6.58
CA GLU A 65 -10.23 -12.43 -5.94
C GLU A 65 -8.80 -12.77 -6.41
N SER A 66 -8.47 -12.41 -7.66
CA SER A 66 -7.14 -12.57 -8.24
C SER A 66 -6.12 -11.52 -7.79
N SER A 67 -6.51 -10.57 -6.92
CA SER A 67 -5.59 -9.61 -6.29
C SER A 67 -5.10 -10.15 -4.95
N TYR A 68 -3.78 -10.32 -4.78
CA TYR A 68 -3.21 -10.98 -3.60
C TYR A 68 -2.29 -10.09 -2.75
N ALA A 69 -1.66 -9.07 -3.33
CA ALA A 69 -0.66 -8.28 -2.64
C ALA A 69 -1.30 -7.25 -1.70
N TYR A 70 -0.68 -7.01 -0.54
CA TYR A 70 -1.08 -5.98 0.44
C TYR A 70 -2.49 -6.12 1.03
N ARG A 71 -3.10 -7.30 0.93
CA ARG A 71 -4.46 -7.57 1.42
C ARG A 71 -4.45 -8.49 2.65
N PRO A 72 -5.38 -8.32 3.60
CA PRO A 72 -5.55 -9.25 4.71
C PRO A 72 -5.90 -10.64 4.19
N ASN A 73 -5.36 -11.69 4.82
CA ASN A 73 -5.64 -13.08 4.48
C ASN A 73 -5.35 -13.47 3.01
N ARG A 74 -4.49 -12.73 2.31
CA ARG A 74 -3.96 -13.07 0.98
C ARG A 74 -2.42 -13.10 1.04
N SER A 75 -1.80 -13.87 0.16
CA SER A 75 -0.34 -14.05 0.17
C SER A 75 0.21 -14.38 -1.22
N ALA A 76 1.51 -14.12 -1.41
CA ALA A 76 2.22 -14.51 -2.63
C ALA A 76 2.13 -16.02 -2.90
N LYS A 77 2.15 -16.85 -1.85
CA LYS A 77 1.99 -18.30 -1.96
C LYS A 77 0.65 -18.68 -2.60
N ARG A 78 -0.45 -18.06 -2.17
CA ARG A 78 -1.78 -18.30 -2.76
C ARG A 78 -1.85 -17.89 -4.23
N ALA A 79 -1.17 -16.79 -4.59
CA ALA A 79 -1.07 -16.38 -5.99
C ALA A 79 -0.35 -17.45 -6.83
N SER A 80 0.77 -18.00 -6.32
CA SER A 80 1.50 -19.08 -6.99
C SER A 80 0.67 -20.37 -7.11
N GLU A 81 -0.09 -20.73 -6.08
CA GLU A 81 -0.99 -21.89 -6.11
C GLU A 81 -2.07 -21.74 -7.20
N GLU A 82 -2.65 -20.55 -7.36
CA GLU A 82 -3.65 -20.29 -8.41
C GLU A 82 -3.03 -20.36 -9.82
N ILE A 83 -1.80 -19.86 -9.99
CA ILE A 83 -1.06 -20.03 -11.25
C ILE A 83 -0.82 -21.52 -11.55
N MET A 84 -0.38 -22.31 -10.58
CA MET A 84 -0.17 -23.75 -10.75
C MET A 84 -1.45 -24.48 -11.17
N LYS A 85 -2.59 -24.08 -10.62
CA LYS A 85 -3.90 -24.60 -11.02
C LYS A 85 -4.18 -24.35 -12.50
N TYR A 86 -3.97 -23.13 -13.01
CA TYR A 86 -4.17 -22.84 -14.44
C TYR A 86 -3.16 -23.57 -15.35
N LEU A 87 -1.91 -23.71 -14.91
CA LEU A 87 -0.92 -24.51 -15.63
C LEU A 87 -1.38 -25.97 -15.78
N ASN A 88 -1.95 -26.56 -14.72
CA ASN A 88 -2.50 -27.92 -14.75
C ASN A 88 -3.72 -28.06 -15.67
N TYR A 89 -4.47 -26.98 -15.92
CA TYR A 89 -5.53 -26.94 -16.93
C TYR A 89 -5.03 -26.73 -18.37
N GLY A 90 -3.71 -26.67 -18.58
CA GLY A 90 -3.10 -26.52 -19.89
C GLY A 90 -2.85 -25.06 -20.32
N CYS A 91 -3.08 -24.08 -19.43
CA CYS A 91 -2.75 -22.68 -19.69
C CYS A 91 -1.25 -22.42 -19.49
N THR A 92 -0.42 -22.81 -20.45
CA THR A 92 1.05 -22.79 -20.33
C THR A 92 1.73 -21.50 -20.80
N ASN A 93 0.98 -20.59 -21.44
CA ASN A 93 1.49 -19.31 -21.89
C ASN A 93 1.22 -18.22 -20.85
N VAL A 94 2.27 -17.47 -20.46
CA VAL A 94 2.19 -16.40 -19.47
C VAL A 94 2.49 -15.07 -20.14
N ILE A 95 1.65 -14.07 -19.87
CA ILE A 95 1.91 -12.68 -20.24
C ILE A 95 2.39 -11.97 -18.98
N ASP A 96 3.69 -11.66 -18.93
CA ASP A 96 4.30 -10.95 -17.82
C ASP A 96 4.26 -9.43 -18.07
N ILE A 97 3.65 -8.69 -17.16
CA ILE A 97 3.45 -7.24 -17.25
C ILE A 97 3.82 -6.62 -15.90
N ASP A 98 4.74 -5.66 -15.93
CA ASP A 98 5.18 -4.90 -14.76
C ASP A 98 5.10 -3.38 -15.00
N ILE A 99 4.83 -2.63 -13.93
CA ILE A 99 4.77 -1.16 -13.97
C ILE A 99 6.06 -0.59 -13.38
N LYS A 100 6.87 0.04 -14.23
CA LYS A 100 8.11 0.69 -13.82
C LYS A 100 7.84 1.84 -12.84
N GLY A 101 8.35 1.71 -11.62
CA GLY A 101 8.32 2.78 -10.62
C GLY A 101 6.90 3.20 -10.26
N PHE A 102 5.99 2.25 -10.01
CA PHE A 102 4.57 2.50 -9.73
C PHE A 102 4.34 3.67 -8.75
N PHE A 103 4.97 3.64 -7.58
CA PHE A 103 4.81 4.68 -6.55
C PHE A 103 5.47 6.02 -6.90
N ASP A 104 6.49 6.01 -7.78
CA ASP A 104 7.17 7.24 -8.20
C ASP A 104 6.36 7.99 -9.28
N HIS A 105 5.50 7.29 -10.02
CA HIS A 105 4.78 7.83 -11.18
C HIS A 105 3.25 7.80 -11.05
N ILE A 106 2.72 7.50 -9.85
CA ILE A 106 1.28 7.48 -9.64
C ILE A 106 0.69 8.89 -9.83
N ASN A 107 -0.39 9.00 -10.61
CA ASN A 107 -1.06 10.29 -10.79
C ASN A 107 -2.00 10.54 -9.60
N HIS A 108 -1.64 11.51 -8.75
CA HIS A 108 -2.36 11.80 -7.50
C HIS A 108 -3.81 12.25 -7.74
N GLU A 109 -4.06 13.08 -8.76
CA GLU A 109 -5.42 13.55 -9.07
C GLU A 109 -6.34 12.39 -9.45
N LYS A 110 -5.89 11.51 -10.36
CA LYS A 110 -6.64 10.32 -10.76
C LYS A 110 -6.84 9.37 -9.59
N MET A 111 -5.80 9.15 -8.78
CA MET A 111 -5.90 8.31 -7.58
C MET A 111 -6.98 8.84 -6.62
N MET A 112 -6.95 10.13 -6.30
CA MET A 112 -7.95 10.74 -5.40
C MET A 112 -9.36 10.69 -5.98
N LEU A 113 -9.53 10.83 -7.30
CA LEU A 113 -10.82 10.63 -7.97
C LEU A 113 -11.35 9.19 -7.81
N PHE A 114 -10.49 8.18 -7.83
CA PHE A 114 -10.92 6.80 -7.58
C PHE A 114 -11.22 6.53 -6.12
N VAL A 115 -10.47 7.14 -5.20
CA VAL A 115 -10.73 7.04 -3.75
C VAL A 115 -12.09 7.67 -3.42
N ALA A 116 -12.39 8.85 -3.96
CA ALA A 116 -13.64 9.56 -3.69
C ALA A 116 -14.91 8.91 -4.29
N LYS A 117 -14.76 7.89 -5.16
CA LYS A 117 -15.88 7.12 -5.71
C LYS A 117 -16.39 6.02 -4.78
N ARG A 118 -15.72 5.81 -3.65
CA ARG A 118 -16.06 4.81 -2.63
C ARG A 118 -16.47 5.54 -1.36
#